data_AF-A0A563U9A4-F1
#
_entry.id   AF-A0A563U9A4-F1
#
_cell.length_a   1.000
_cell.length_b   1.000
_cell.length_c   1.000
_cell.angle_alpha   90.00
_cell.angle_beta   90.00
_cell.angle_gamma   90.00
#
_symmetry.space_group_name_H-M   'P 1'
#
loop_
_entity.id
_entity.type
_entity.pdbx_description
1 polymer ?
#
loop_
_entity_poly.entity_id
_entity_poly.type
_entity_poly.pdbx_seq_one_letter_code
_entity_poly.pdbx_strand_id
1 'polypeptide(L)'
;MNTLKSLPGWNLNFDEVSNGCFKFVLTNQYGNKAEVIGSFDESLKRAKEFAFDIQKQLSNDWPVFLYNLCLLELNEKIEVESNFTSDFWQITFKDKILTYDCSNAELNCKIHSGNSWKNIGSIRYEEINYLNLLLFIKQVIPNNHA
;
A
#
# COMPACT_ATOMS: atom_id res chain seq x y z
N MET A 1 14.35 6.47 13.32
CA MET A 1 12.97 6.68 13.80
C MET A 1 12.05 6.50 12.62
N ASN A 2 11.35 5.36 12.52
CA ASN A 2 10.29 5.21 11.51
C ASN A 2 9.14 6.13 11.95
N THR A 3 8.88 7.18 11.18
CA THR A 3 7.70 8.02 11.36
C THR A 3 6.47 7.12 11.31
N LEU A 4 5.54 7.26 12.27
CA LEU A 4 4.24 6.58 12.22
C LEU A 4 3.49 7.08 10.99
N LYS A 5 3.61 6.35 9.88
CA LYS A 5 2.89 6.67 8.65
C LYS A 5 1.50 6.08 8.68
N SER A 6 0.51 6.90 8.37
CA SER A 6 -0.86 6.43 8.11
C SER A 6 -1.01 5.93 6.67
N LEU A 7 -2.16 5.33 6.36
CA LEU A 7 -2.54 5.00 4.99
C LEU A 7 -2.98 6.28 4.22
N PRO A 8 -2.87 6.32 2.88
CA PRO A 8 -3.33 7.46 2.10
C PRO A 8 -4.82 7.77 2.36
N GLY A 9 -5.13 9.03 2.68
CA GLY A 9 -6.50 9.47 2.97
C GLY A 9 -7.05 9.04 4.34
N TRP A 10 -6.22 8.40 5.18
CA TRP A 10 -6.57 8.04 6.55
C TRP A 10 -5.77 8.85 7.57
N ASN A 11 -6.43 9.36 8.59
CA ASN A 11 -5.82 10.00 9.74
C ASN A 11 -5.63 8.98 10.86
N LEU A 12 -4.38 8.82 11.31
CA LEU A 12 -4.03 7.94 12.41
C LEU A 12 -3.94 8.73 13.71
N ASN A 13 -4.75 8.33 14.68
CA ASN A 13 -4.66 8.79 16.07
C ASN A 13 -4.38 7.59 16.97
N PHE A 14 -3.60 7.78 18.03
CA PHE A 14 -3.41 6.74 19.02
C PHE A 14 -3.17 7.33 20.41
N ASP A 15 -3.63 6.59 21.42
CA ASP A 15 -3.48 6.95 22.83
C ASP A 15 -3.12 5.71 23.64
N GLU A 16 -2.27 5.86 24.66
CA GLU A 16 -2.05 4.80 25.65
C GLU A 16 -3.24 4.76 26.63
N VAL A 17 -3.91 3.61 26.70
CA VAL A 17 -5.12 3.42 27.53
C VAL A 17 -4.85 2.64 28.81
N SER A 18 -3.74 1.88 28.84
CA SER A 18 -3.17 1.28 30.04
C SER A 18 -1.69 0.96 29.77
N ASN A 19 -0.92 0.61 30.81
CA ASN A 19 0.52 0.39 30.69
C ASN A 19 0.86 -0.61 29.57
N GLY A 20 1.49 -0.13 28.50
CA GLY A 20 1.87 -0.92 27.32
C GLY A 20 0.71 -1.30 26.39
N CYS A 21 -0.47 -0.73 26.59
CA CYS A 21 -1.68 -0.96 25.81
C CYS A 21 -2.13 0.33 25.13
N PHE A 22 -2.20 0.30 23.82
CA PHE A 22 -2.48 1.45 22.97
C PHE A 22 -3.77 1.23 22.21
N LYS A 23 -4.59 2.28 22.16
CA LYS A 23 -5.74 2.37 21.27
C LYS A 23 -5.31 3.08 20.01
N PHE A 24 -5.40 2.41 18.87
CA PHE A 24 -5.19 2.98 17.54
C PHE A 24 -6.54 3.21 16.86
N VAL A 25 -6.70 4.38 16.26
CA VAL A 25 -7.89 4.78 15.50
C VAL A 25 -7.44 5.36 14.17
N LEU A 26 -7.77 4.70 13.07
CA LEU A 26 -7.69 5.29 11.73
C LEU A 26 -9.07 5.76 11.29
N THR A 27 -9.15 6.98 10.78
CA THR A 27 -10.39 7.57 10.23
C THR A 27 -10.17 8.15 8.84
N ASN A 28 -11.10 7.94 7.91
CA ASN A 28 -11.05 8.59 6.60
C ASN A 28 -12.02 9.77 6.51
N GLN A 29 -11.94 10.55 5.43
CA GLN A 29 -12.80 11.73 5.21
C GLN A 29 -14.30 11.42 5.14
N TYR A 30 -14.66 10.16 4.91
CA TYR A 30 -16.05 9.69 4.85
C TYR A 30 -16.59 9.23 6.23
N GLY A 31 -15.80 9.37 7.30
CA GLY A 31 -16.18 8.98 8.66
C GLY A 31 -16.05 7.48 8.96
N ASN A 32 -15.48 6.69 8.05
CA ASN A 32 -15.20 5.27 8.33
C ASN A 32 -14.07 5.17 9.34
N LYS A 33 -14.13 4.14 10.19
CA LYS A 33 -13.21 3.98 11.31
C LYS A 33 -12.69 2.55 11.42
N ALA A 34 -11.37 2.41 11.54
CA ALA A 34 -10.71 1.18 11.98
C ALA A 34 -10.11 1.41 13.38
N GLU A 35 -10.50 0.58 14.35
CA GLU A 35 -10.10 0.74 15.75
C GLU A 35 -9.57 -0.57 16.32
N VAL A 36 -8.41 -0.53 16.97
CA VAL A 36 -7.76 -1.68 17.60
C VAL A 36 -7.12 -1.25 18.92
N ILE A 37 -7.19 -2.12 19.93
CA ILE A 37 -6.56 -1.92 21.24
C ILE A 37 -5.63 -3.10 21.54
N GLY A 38 -4.40 -2.81 21.99
CA GLY A 38 -3.44 -3.85 22.37
C GLY A 38 -2.00 -3.35 22.39
N SER A 39 -1.03 -4.24 22.16
CA SER A 39 0.39 -3.87 22.08
C SER A 39 0.65 -2.91 20.91
N PHE A 40 1.66 -2.04 21.04
CA PHE A 40 1.90 -0.95 20.09
C PHE A 40 2.01 -1.43 18.63
N ASP A 41 2.99 -2.29 18.33
CA ASP A 41 3.31 -2.70 16.96
C ASP A 41 2.21 -3.57 16.34
N GLU A 42 1.67 -4.52 17.11
CA GLU A 42 0.62 -5.44 16.64
C GLU A 42 -0.69 -4.69 16.36
N SER A 43 -1.05 -3.75 17.24
CA SER A 43 -2.30 -3.00 17.11
C SER A 43 -2.23 -1.98 15.99
N LEU A 44 -1.09 -1.29 15.82
CA LEU A 44 -0.86 -0.42 14.67
C LEU A 44 -0.99 -1.20 13.36
N LYS A 45 -0.36 -2.37 13.28
CA LYS A 45 -0.41 -3.23 12.09
C LYS A 45 -1.85 -3.66 11.78
N ARG A 46 -2.58 -4.19 12.77
CA ARG A 46 -3.98 -4.60 12.60
C ARG A 46 -4.91 -3.44 12.23
N ALA A 47 -4.70 -2.26 12.82
CA ALA A 47 -5.52 -1.10 12.51
C ALA A 47 -5.35 -0.68 11.03
N LYS A 48 -4.13 -0.79 10.48
CA LYS A 48 -3.88 -0.58 9.05
C LYS A 48 -4.51 -1.67 8.18
N GLU A 49 -4.43 -2.94 8.58
CA GLU A 49 -5.10 -4.04 7.86
C GLU A 49 -6.61 -3.79 7.75
N PHE A 50 -7.26 -3.43 8.86
CA PHE A 50 -8.70 -3.12 8.86
C PHE A 50 -9.05 -1.89 8.02
N ALA A 51 -8.28 -0.80 8.13
CA ALA A 51 -8.51 0.40 7.33
C ALA A 51 -8.34 0.12 5.82
N PHE A 52 -7.37 -0.72 5.45
CA PHE A 52 -7.15 -1.17 4.09
C PHE A 52 -8.34 -1.97 3.55
N ASP A 53 -8.83 -2.94 4.33
CA ASP A 53 -9.96 -3.78 3.94
C ASP A 53 -11.24 -2.95 3.76
N ILE A 54 -11.50 -2.00 4.66
CA ILE A 54 -12.60 -1.02 4.52
C ILE A 54 -12.44 -0.25 3.20
N GLN A 55 -11.25 0.29 2.94
CA GLN A 55 -11.01 1.08 1.73
C GLN A 55 -11.21 0.26 0.44
N LYS A 56 -10.80 -1.01 0.45
CA LYS A 56 -11.01 -1.95 -0.66
C LYS A 56 -12.50 -2.19 -0.93
N GLN A 57 -13.29 -2.35 0.13
CA GLN A 57 -14.73 -2.59 0.02
C GLN A 57 -15.53 -1.39 -0.50
N LEU A 58 -15.06 -0.15 -0.27
CA LEU A 58 -15.77 1.07 -0.67
C LEU A 58 -15.64 1.39 -2.18
N SER A 59 -14.86 0.61 -2.92
CA SER A 59 -14.63 0.53 -4.39
C SER A 59 -14.32 1.82 -5.18
N ASN A 60 -15.03 2.92 -4.96
CA ASN A 60 -15.02 4.10 -5.82
C ASN A 60 -13.63 4.76 -5.92
N ASP A 61 -12.88 4.77 -4.83
CA ASP A 61 -11.54 5.39 -4.78
C ASP A 61 -10.41 4.36 -4.71
N TRP A 62 -10.71 3.07 -4.93
CA TRP A 62 -9.72 1.99 -4.76
C TRP A 62 -8.48 2.15 -5.67
N PRO A 63 -8.60 2.41 -6.99
CA PRO A 63 -7.43 2.55 -7.84
C PRO A 63 -6.50 3.69 -7.40
N VAL A 64 -7.07 4.83 -7.00
CA VAL A 64 -6.34 6.01 -6.50
C VAL A 64 -5.67 5.70 -5.16
N PHE A 65 -6.40 5.06 -4.25
CA PHE A 65 -5.85 4.66 -2.96
C PHE A 65 -4.67 3.70 -3.12
N LEU A 66 -4.82 2.67 -3.95
CA LEU A 66 -3.79 1.66 -4.17
C LEU A 66 -2.54 2.29 -4.81
N TYR A 67 -2.73 3.17 -5.79
CA TYR A 67 -1.64 3.94 -6.40
C TYR A 67 -0.88 4.78 -5.36
N ASN A 68 -1.59 5.57 -4.56
CA ASN A 68 -0.98 6.42 -3.53
C ASN A 68 -0.26 5.60 -2.46
N LEU A 69 -0.79 4.42 -2.12
CA LEU A 69 -0.14 3.53 -1.15
C LEU A 69 1.14 2.94 -1.73
N CYS A 70 1.11 2.49 -2.98
CA CYS A 70 2.31 1.99 -3.66
C CYS A 70 3.37 3.09 -3.78
N LEU A 71 2.98 4.32 -4.14
CA LEU A 71 3.88 5.47 -4.12
C LEU A 71 4.45 5.72 -2.72
N LEU A 72 3.63 5.72 -1.68
CA LEU A 72 4.11 5.96 -0.31
C LEU A 72 5.18 4.95 0.13
N GLU A 73 4.99 3.68 -0.23
CA GLU A 73 5.92 2.58 0.11
C GLU A 73 7.19 2.56 -0.78
N LEU A 74 7.11 3.06 -2.01
CA LEU A 74 8.21 3.11 -2.98
C LEU A 74 9.04 4.40 -2.91
N ASN A 75 8.38 5.56 -2.76
CA ASN A 75 8.97 6.91 -2.84
C ASN A 75 9.90 7.23 -1.65
N GLU A 76 9.83 6.47 -0.56
CA GLU A 76 10.88 6.54 0.47
C GLU A 76 12.26 6.07 -0.01
N LYS A 77 12.35 5.42 -1.19
CA LYS A 77 13.52 4.62 -1.55
C LYS A 77 14.10 4.92 -2.93
N ILE A 78 13.34 5.53 -3.86
CA ILE A 78 13.73 5.62 -5.29
C ILE A 78 13.10 6.84 -5.97
N GLU A 79 13.75 7.40 -6.99
CA GLU A 79 13.12 8.31 -7.97
C GLU A 79 12.01 7.58 -8.73
N VAL A 80 10.85 8.21 -8.81
CA VAL A 80 9.64 7.60 -9.38
C VAL A 80 9.09 8.49 -10.49
N GLU A 81 8.86 7.88 -11.66
CA GLU A 81 7.98 8.43 -12.68
C GLU A 81 6.62 7.74 -12.60
N SER A 82 5.54 8.48 -12.79
CA SER A 82 4.22 7.90 -12.70
C SER A 82 3.22 8.50 -13.67
N ASN A 83 2.30 7.66 -14.12
CA ASN A 83 1.19 8.02 -14.99
C ASN A 83 -0.08 7.44 -14.40
N PHE A 84 -1.12 8.25 -14.25
CA PHE A 84 -2.41 7.85 -13.70
C PHE A 84 -3.53 8.24 -14.66
N THR A 85 -4.39 7.28 -14.97
CA THR A 85 -5.66 7.45 -15.68
C THR A 85 -6.77 6.80 -14.86
N SER A 86 -8.04 7.01 -15.21
CA SER A 86 -9.17 6.41 -14.48
C SER A 86 -9.11 4.88 -14.44
N ASP A 87 -8.56 4.26 -15.49
CA ASP A 87 -8.67 2.81 -15.72
C ASP A 87 -7.32 2.08 -15.55
N PHE A 88 -6.23 2.84 -15.43
CA PHE A 88 -4.88 2.31 -15.37
C PHE A 88 -3.93 3.29 -14.70
N TRP A 89 -3.01 2.76 -13.91
CA TRP A 89 -1.86 3.53 -13.46
C TRP A 89 -0.56 2.75 -13.56
N GLN A 90 0.53 3.50 -13.67
CA GLN A 90 1.88 3.01 -13.77
C GLN A 90 2.81 3.80 -12.85
N ILE A 91 3.72 3.07 -12.19
CA ILE A 91 4.81 3.59 -11.38
C ILE A 91 6.10 2.96 -11.93
N THR A 92 6.96 3.76 -12.54
CA THR A 92 8.28 3.35 -13.04
C THR A 92 9.35 3.72 -12.03
N PHE A 93 10.25 2.78 -11.72
CA PHE A 93 11.39 2.99 -10.83
C PHE A 93 12.57 2.12 -11.26
N LYS A 94 13.71 2.76 -11.57
CA LYS A 94 14.90 2.09 -12.13
C LYS A 94 14.55 1.27 -13.39
N ASP A 95 14.81 -0.04 -13.34
CA ASP A 95 14.55 -1.04 -14.37
C ASP A 95 13.21 -1.76 -14.17
N LYS A 96 12.33 -1.25 -13.31
CA LYS A 96 11.06 -1.90 -12.95
C LYS A 96 9.87 -0.99 -13.17
N ILE A 97 8.74 -1.61 -13.45
CA ILE A 97 7.46 -0.95 -13.58
C ILE A 97 6.42 -1.73 -12.78
N LEU A 98 5.69 -1.01 -11.93
CA LEU A 98 4.49 -1.49 -11.28
C LEU A 98 3.28 -0.89 -12.00
N THR A 99 2.33 -1.74 -12.41
CA THR A 99 1.12 -1.33 -13.11
C THR A 99 -0.11 -1.91 -12.46
N TYR A 100 -1.20 -1.15 -12.40
CA TYR A 100 -2.51 -1.67 -12.06
C TYR A 100 -3.48 -1.40 -13.21
N ASP A 101 -4.10 -2.47 -13.69
CA ASP A 101 -5.15 -2.41 -14.70
C ASP A 101 -6.51 -2.61 -14.01
N CYS A 102 -7.36 -1.59 -14.04
CA CYS A 102 -8.67 -1.64 -13.40
C CYS A 102 -9.66 -2.55 -14.14
N SER A 103 -9.45 -2.80 -15.44
CA SER A 103 -10.31 -3.69 -16.24
C SER A 103 -10.07 -5.15 -15.87
N ASN A 104 -8.82 -5.51 -15.65
CA ASN A 104 -8.41 -6.86 -15.24
C ASN A 104 -8.29 -7.01 -13.71
N ALA A 105 -8.46 -5.90 -12.98
CA ALA A 105 -8.31 -5.80 -11.53
C ALA A 105 -7.01 -6.47 -11.03
N GLU A 106 -5.90 -6.22 -11.72
CA GLU A 106 -4.64 -6.94 -11.47
C GLU A 106 -3.47 -5.97 -11.30
N LEU A 107 -2.72 -6.14 -10.22
CA LEU A 107 -1.46 -5.46 -10.00
C LEU A 107 -0.32 -6.31 -10.54
N ASN A 108 0.45 -5.75 -11.46
CA ASN A 108 1.52 -6.42 -12.18
C ASN A 108 2.85 -5.71 -11.98
N CYS A 109 3.93 -6.46 -11.91
CA CYS A 109 5.29 -5.93 -11.89
C CYS A 109 6.11 -6.46 -13.05
N LYS A 110 6.75 -5.57 -13.79
CA LYS A 110 7.64 -5.90 -14.90
C LYS A 110 9.05 -5.40 -14.64
N ILE A 111 10.05 -6.12 -15.16
CA ILE A 111 11.45 -5.70 -15.18
C ILE A 111 11.94 -5.54 -16.61
N HIS A 112 12.78 -4.55 -16.86
CA HIS A 112 13.43 -4.31 -18.12
C HIS A 112 14.63 -5.25 -18.24
N SER A 113 14.53 -6.21 -19.17
CA SER A 113 15.58 -7.21 -19.41
C SER A 113 15.93 -7.22 -20.89
N GLY A 114 17.08 -6.62 -21.23
CA GLY A 114 17.49 -6.41 -22.62
C GLY A 114 16.65 -5.35 -23.31
N ASN A 115 15.95 -5.72 -24.38
CA ASN A 115 15.08 -4.84 -25.17
C ASN A 115 13.58 -5.05 -24.89
N SER A 116 13.23 -5.68 -23.77
CA SER A 116 11.84 -6.04 -23.47
C SER A 116 11.50 -5.97 -21.98
N TRP A 117 10.23 -5.70 -21.69
CA TRP A 117 9.66 -5.79 -20.35
C TRP A 117 9.16 -7.21 -20.09
N LYS A 118 9.63 -7.84 -19.02
CA LYS A 118 9.19 -9.19 -18.61
C LYS A 118 8.38 -9.11 -17.32
N ASN A 119 7.24 -9.78 -17.26
CA ASN A 119 6.46 -9.90 -16.04
C ASN A 119 7.24 -10.73 -15.01
N ILE A 120 7.37 -10.22 -13.80
CA ILE A 120 8.05 -10.89 -12.68
C ILE A 120 7.12 -11.20 -11.51
N GLY A 121 5.87 -10.72 -11.55
CA GLY A 121 4.87 -11.07 -10.56
C GLY A 121 3.58 -10.31 -10.77
N SER A 122 2.48 -10.94 -10.35
CA SER A 122 1.14 -10.39 -10.42
C SER A 122 0.35 -10.77 -9.17
N ILE A 123 -0.52 -9.88 -8.70
CA ILE A 123 -1.50 -10.17 -7.65
C ILE A 123 -2.89 -9.72 -8.13
N ARG A 124 -3.86 -10.63 -8.04
CA ARG A 124 -5.25 -10.33 -8.44
C ARG A 124 -5.96 -9.55 -7.34
N TYR A 125 -6.93 -8.73 -7.72
CA TYR A 125 -7.68 -7.89 -6.78
C TYR A 125 -8.20 -8.66 -5.58
N GLU A 126 -8.77 -9.85 -5.74
CA GLU A 126 -9.30 -10.67 -4.65
C GLU A 126 -8.22 -11.02 -3.63
N GLU A 127 -7.01 -11.24 -4.12
CA GLU A 127 -5.86 -11.61 -3.30
C GLU A 127 -5.29 -10.39 -2.59
N ILE A 128 -5.39 -9.17 -3.15
CA ILE A 128 -4.81 -7.95 -2.56
C ILE A 128 -5.37 -7.69 -1.15
N ASN A 129 -4.55 -7.95 -0.14
CA ASN A 129 -4.72 -7.52 1.24
C ASN A 129 -3.50 -6.69 1.65
N TYR A 130 -3.57 -6.04 2.81
CA TYR A 130 -2.49 -5.15 3.22
C TYR A 130 -1.13 -5.87 3.30
N LEU A 131 -1.09 -7.11 3.81
CA LEU A 131 0.15 -7.84 4.00
C LEU A 131 0.77 -8.33 2.70
N ASN A 132 -0.02 -8.94 1.83
CA ASN A 132 0.52 -9.45 0.58
C ASN A 132 0.92 -8.32 -0.38
N LEU A 133 0.26 -7.16 -0.33
CA LEU A 133 0.69 -5.98 -1.06
C LEU A 133 2.08 -5.53 -0.60
N LEU A 134 2.29 -5.41 0.72
CA LEU A 134 3.60 -5.03 1.25
C LEU A 134 4.68 -6.06 0.92
N LEU A 135 4.36 -7.36 0.99
CA LEU A 135 5.29 -8.43 0.61
C LEU A 135 5.63 -8.35 -0.89
N PHE A 136 4.62 -8.13 -1.73
CA PHE A 136 4.79 -7.96 -3.18
C PHE A 136 5.71 -6.78 -3.48
N ILE A 137 5.40 -5.59 -2.94
CA ILE A 137 6.22 -4.39 -3.12
C ILE A 137 7.67 -4.62 -2.63
N LYS A 138 7.86 -5.29 -1.49
CA LYS A 138 9.21 -5.59 -0.96
C LYS A 138 10.02 -6.53 -1.85
N GLN A 139 9.41 -7.55 -2.45
CA GLN A 139 10.09 -8.43 -3.41
C GLN A 139 10.52 -7.67 -4.66
N VAL A 140 9.80 -6.59 -4.98
CA VAL A 140 10.04 -5.79 -6.17
C VAL A 140 11.07 -4.70 -5.92
N ILE A 141 11.17 -4.14 -4.72
CA ILE A 141 12.23 -3.18 -4.37
C ILE A 141 13.58 -3.91 -4.35
N PRO A 142 14.64 -3.41 -5.02
CA PRO A 142 15.96 -4.02 -4.91
C PRO A 142 16.39 -4.05 -3.44
N ASN A 143 16.84 -5.21 -2.94
CA ASN A 143 17.61 -5.26 -1.70
C ASN A 143 18.84 -4.38 -1.94
N ASN A 144 18.86 -3.18 -1.35
CA ASN A 144 20.10 -2.43 -1.20
C ASN A 144 20.98 -3.22 -0.22
N HIS A 145 21.64 -4.27 -0.70
CA HIS A 145 22.83 -4.79 -0.06
C HIS A 145 23.96 -3.84 -0.47
N ALA A 146 24.25 -2.90 0.42
CA ALA A 146 25.58 -2.35 0.59
C ALA A 146 26.27 -3.16 1.71
#